data_AF-A0A7H2V2Z7-F1
#
_entry.id   AF-A0A7H2V2Z7-F1
#
_cell.length_a   1.000
_cell.length_b   1.000
_cell.length_c   1.000
_cell.angle_alpha   90.00
_cell.angle_beta   90.00
_cell.angle_gamma   90.00
#
_symmetry.space_group_name_H-M   'P 1'
#
loop_
_entity.id
_entity.type
_entity.pdbx_description
1 polymer ?
#
loop_
_entity_poly.entity_id
_entity_poly.type
_entity_poly.pdbx_seq_one_letter_code
_entity_poly.pdbx_strand_id
1 'polypeptide(L)'
;MMSVSDIAALHTLVITVFVAGAALGLFVSGLIGKILNMLSYRFERPKRIKTETGFLYLFKGKYYSIEQRNKLLVEHRKRFKHLPP
;
A
#
# COMPACT_ATOMS: atom_id res chain seq x y z
N MET A 1 -28.32 39.05 -19.98
CA MET A 1 -28.58 38.79 -18.54
C MET A 1 -28.78 37.29 -18.40
N MET A 2 -28.11 36.67 -17.44
CA MET A 2 -28.26 35.24 -17.19
C MET A 2 -29.66 34.98 -16.62
N SER A 3 -30.39 34.00 -17.15
CA SER A 3 -31.75 33.73 -16.68
C SER A 3 -31.73 33.08 -15.29
N VAL A 4 -32.83 33.20 -14.54
CA VAL A 4 -32.95 32.56 -13.22
C VAL A 4 -32.80 31.03 -13.33
N SER A 5 -33.24 30.44 -14.44
CA SER A 5 -33.04 29.02 -14.75
C SER A 5 -31.57 28.66 -14.96
N ASP A 6 -30.78 29.52 -15.60
CA ASP A 6 -29.34 29.26 -15.82
C ASP A 6 -28.58 29.27 -14.49
N ILE A 7 -28.97 30.15 -13.56
CA ILE A 7 -28.38 30.23 -12.21
C ILE A 7 -28.73 28.98 -11.40
N ALA A 8 -29.99 28.51 -11.49
CA ALA A 8 -30.43 27.29 -10.82
C ALA A 8 -29.72 26.03 -11.36
N ALA A 9 -29.56 25.94 -12.68
CA ALA A 9 -28.83 24.85 -13.33
C ALA A 9 -27.36 24.82 -12.90
N LEU A 10 -26.71 25.98 -12.85
CA LEU A 10 -25.32 26.11 -12.40
C LEU A 10 -25.17 25.68 -10.93
N HIS A 11 -26.08 26.12 -10.06
CA HIS A 11 -26.07 25.75 -8.64
C HIS A 11 -26.25 24.24 -8.45
N THR A 12 -27.15 23.63 -9.22
CA THR A 12 -27.39 22.19 -9.20
C THR A 12 -26.13 21.43 -9.65
N LEU A 13 -25.48 21.88 -10.72
CA LEU A 13 -24.24 21.28 -11.22
C LEU A 13 -23.12 21.34 -10.18
N VAL A 14 -22.94 22.50 -9.53
CA VAL A 14 -21.93 22.68 -8.46
C VAL A 14 -22.17 21.72 -7.30
N ILE A 15 -23.41 21.61 -6.82
CA ILE A 15 -23.76 20.68 -5.73
C ILE A 15 -23.47 19.23 -6.17
N THR A 16 -23.85 18.86 -7.38
CA THR A 16 -23.68 17.49 -7.88
C THR A 16 -22.20 17.13 -7.96
N VAL A 17 -21.36 18.02 -8.50
CA VAL A 17 -19.91 17.84 -8.55
C VAL A 17 -19.30 17.75 -7.16
N PHE A 18 -19.75 18.60 -6.22
CA PHE A 18 -19.27 18.59 -4.84
C PHE A 18 -19.60 17.27 -4.14
N VAL A 19 -20.85 16.80 -4.23
CA VAL A 19 -21.29 15.55 -3.61
C VAL A 19 -20.57 14.34 -4.21
N ALA A 20 -20.42 14.30 -5.54
CA ALA A 20 -19.66 13.25 -6.21
C ALA A 20 -18.18 13.25 -5.79
N GLY A 21 -17.56 14.44 -5.71
CA GLY A 21 -16.19 14.61 -5.23
C GLY A 21 -16.01 14.18 -3.78
N ALA A 22 -16.94 14.53 -2.89
CA ALA A 22 -16.91 14.13 -1.49
C ALA A 22 -17.05 12.60 -1.32
N ALA A 23 -18.00 11.99 -2.04
CA ALA A 23 -18.19 10.54 -2.01
C ALA A 23 -16.95 9.78 -2.50
N LEU A 24 -16.35 10.25 -3.61
CA LEU A 24 -15.12 9.68 -4.14
C LEU A 24 -13.93 9.90 -3.20
N GLY A 25 -13.82 11.08 -2.59
CA GLY A 25 -12.81 11.40 -1.59
C GLY A 25 -12.88 10.49 -0.37
N LEU A 26 -14.08 10.23 0.15
CA LEU A 26 -14.28 9.29 1.26
C LEU A 26 -13.84 7.88 0.89
N PHE A 27 -14.21 7.39 -0.29
CA PHE A 27 -13.82 6.07 -0.76
C PHE A 27 -12.29 5.94 -0.93
N VAL A 28 -11.67 6.93 -1.57
CA VAL A 28 -10.23 6.95 -1.81
C VAL A 28 -9.45 7.11 -0.51
N SER A 29 -9.95 7.89 0.46
CA SER A 29 -9.30 8.07 1.77
C SER A 29 -9.13 6.75 2.53
N GLY A 30 -10.17 5.89 2.52
CA GLY A 30 -10.10 4.57 3.14
C GLY A 30 -9.10 3.64 2.45
N LEU A 31 -8.97 3.74 1.13
CA LEU A 31 -7.99 2.98 0.36
C LEU A 31 -6.55 3.45 0.65
N ILE A 32 -6.33 4.76 0.66
CA ILE A 32 -5.01 5.36 0.97
C ILE A 32 -4.57 4.97 2.37
N GLY A 33 -5.47 5.06 3.37
CA GLY A 33 -5.16 4.65 4.75
C GLY A 33 -4.70 3.18 4.84
N LYS A 34 -5.36 2.26 4.12
CA LYS A 34 -4.95 0.85 4.05
C LYS A 34 -3.57 0.68 3.41
N ILE A 35 -3.29 1.40 2.33
CA ILE A 35 -1.99 1.34 1.64
C ILE A 35 -0.89 1.86 2.56
N LEU A 36 -1.11 3.00 3.21
CA LEU A 36 -0.14 3.60 4.14
C LEU A 36 0.12 2.67 5.33
N ASN A 37 -0.91 2.08 5.93
CA ASN A 37 -0.74 1.12 7.02
C ASN A 37 0.05 -0.12 6.59
N MET A 38 -0.24 -0.66 5.41
CA MET A 38 0.54 -1.78 4.86
C MET A 38 2.00 -1.40 4.63
N LEU A 39 2.25 -0.18 4.14
CA LEU A 39 3.60 0.33 3.93
C LEU A 39 4.34 0.51 5.26
N SER A 40 3.72 1.17 6.24
CA SER A 40 4.29 1.39 7.57
C SER A 40 4.63 0.07 8.24
N TYR A 41 3.72 -0.91 8.17
CA TYR A 41 3.95 -2.24 8.72
C TYR A 41 5.14 -2.97 8.07
N ARG A 42 5.45 -2.69 6.81
CA ARG A 42 6.67 -3.23 6.17
C ARG A 42 7.93 -2.54 6.67
N PHE A 43 7.88 -1.25 6.97
CA PHE A 43 9.04 -0.47 7.44
C PHE A 43 9.33 -0.67 8.93
N GLU A 44 8.30 -0.80 9.77
CA GLU A 44 8.44 -1.03 11.22
C GLU A 44 8.92 -2.44 11.56
N ARG A 45 8.75 -3.40 10.64
CA ARG A 45 9.15 -4.79 10.88
C ARG A 45 10.66 -4.90 11.10
N PRO A 46 11.10 -5.36 12.28
CA PRO A 46 12.52 -5.47 12.59
C PRO A 46 13.19 -6.48 11.66
N LYS A 47 14.40 -6.16 11.18
CA LYS A 47 15.18 -7.04 10.30
C LYS A 47 15.50 -8.40 10.96
N ARG A 48 15.57 -8.44 12.29
CA ARG A 48 15.86 -9.63 13.10
C ARG A 48 15.04 -9.62 14.39
N ILE A 49 14.57 -10.78 14.81
CA ILE A 49 13.91 -11.00 16.11
C ILE A 49 14.75 -12.00 16.90
N LYS A 50 15.07 -11.69 18.16
CA LYS A 50 15.76 -12.61 19.07
C LYS A 50 14.75 -13.58 19.68
N THR A 51 15.03 -14.87 19.64
CA THR A 51 14.27 -15.94 20.28
C THR A 51 15.12 -16.62 21.34
N GLU A 52 14.53 -17.46 22.19
CA GLU A 52 15.24 -18.22 23.23
C GLU A 52 16.35 -19.11 22.66
N THR A 53 16.14 -19.61 21.44
CA THR A 53 17.04 -20.54 20.74
C THR A 53 17.94 -19.86 19.70
N GLY A 54 17.84 -18.53 19.49
CA GLY A 54 18.68 -17.83 18.52
C GLY A 54 18.07 -16.56 17.91
N PHE A 55 18.19 -16.41 16.59
CA PHE A 55 17.67 -15.26 15.85
C PHE A 55 16.86 -15.70 14.64
N LEU A 56 15.74 -15.02 14.42
CA LEU A 56 14.95 -15.10 13.21
C LEU A 56 15.23 -13.88 12.33
N TYR A 57 15.35 -14.10 11.04
CA TYR A 57 15.70 -13.08 10.05
C TYR A 57 14.52 -12.85 9.11
N LEU A 58 14.22 -11.58 8.86
CA LEU A 58 13.15 -11.20 7.95
C LEU A 58 13.57 -11.49 6.49
N PHE A 59 12.72 -12.20 5.76
CA PHE A 59 12.82 -12.39 4.31
C PHE A 59 11.41 -12.43 3.70
N LYS A 60 11.15 -11.58 2.69
CA LYS A 60 9.85 -11.47 1.99
C LYS A 60 8.61 -11.43 2.91
N GLY A 61 8.69 -10.69 4.02
CA GLY A 61 7.55 -10.52 4.94
C GLY A 61 7.31 -11.69 5.90
N LYS A 62 8.21 -12.68 5.96
CA LYS A 62 8.19 -13.75 6.96
C LYS A 62 9.54 -13.87 7.66
N TYR A 63 9.53 -14.43 8.86
CA TYR A 63 10.71 -14.65 9.68
C TYR A 63 11.16 -16.10 9.55
N TYR A 64 12.45 -16.29 9.30
CA TYR A 64 13.05 -17.61 9.07
C TYR A 64 14.30 -17.77 9.91
N SER A 65 14.68 -19.01 10.22
CA SER A 65 16.03 -19.29 10.74
C SER A 65 17.08 -18.91 9.69
N ILE A 66 18.32 -18.74 10.13
CA ILE A 66 19.42 -18.31 9.24
C ILE A 66 19.63 -19.28 8.05
N GLU A 67 19.55 -20.59 8.32
CA GLU A 67 19.71 -21.63 7.30
C GLU A 67 18.60 -21.60 6.26
N GLN A 68 17.35 -21.49 6.71
CA GLN A 68 16.18 -21.39 5.84
C GLN A 68 16.24 -20.11 4.98
N ARG A 69 16.60 -18.98 5.58
CA ARG A 69 16.76 -17.71 4.86
C ARG A 69 17.83 -17.82 3.77
N ASN A 70 18.95 -18.47 4.06
CA ASN A 70 20.03 -18.63 3.09
C ASN A 70 19.61 -19.51 1.90
N LYS A 71 18.89 -20.61 2.15
CA LYS A 71 18.31 -21.45 1.08
C LYS A 71 17.36 -20.64 0.18
N LEU A 72 16.44 -19.90 0.80
CA LEU A 72 15.48 -19.06 0.07
C LEU A 72 16.15 -17.93 -0.71
N LEU A 73 17.24 -17.35 -0.20
CA LEU A 73 18.03 -16.34 -0.91
C LEU A 73 18.70 -16.90 -2.16
N VAL A 74 19.26 -18.11 -2.07
CA VAL A 74 19.90 -18.79 -3.20
C VAL A 74 18.86 -19.13 -4.27
N GLU A 75 17.72 -19.70 -3.90
CA GLU A 75 16.61 -19.96 -4.83
C GLU A 75 16.10 -18.68 -5.48
N HIS A 76 15.95 -17.61 -4.69
CA HIS A 76 15.53 -16.32 -5.21
C HIS A 76 16.52 -15.81 -6.26
N ARG A 77 17.82 -15.78 -5.95
CA ARG A 77 18.86 -15.34 -6.89
C ARG A 77 18.88 -16.19 -8.17
N LYS A 78 18.67 -17.50 -8.06
CA LYS A 78 18.60 -18.40 -9.23
C LYS A 78 17.47 -18.00 -10.18
N ARG A 79 16.30 -17.58 -9.68
CA ARG A 79 15.17 -17.13 -10.51
C ARG A 79 15.47 -15.87 -11.32
N PHE A 80 16.35 -14.98 -10.84
CA PHE A 80 16.71 -13.74 -11.54
C PHE A 80 17.99 -13.87 -12.37
N LYS A 81 18.69 -15.02 -12.29
CA LYS A 81 19.94 -15.25 -13.03
C LYS A 81 19.74 -15.37 -14.55
N HIS A 82 18.49 -15.33 -15.03
CA HIS A 82 18.11 -15.47 -16.44
C HIS A 82 17.77 -14.11 -17.09
N LEU A 83 17.71 -13.03 -16.29
CA LEU A 83 17.53 -11.68 -16.79
C LEU A 83 18.93 -11.07 -17.05
N PRO A 84 19.22 -10.59 -18.27
CA PRO A 84 20.45 -9.84 -18.53
C PRO A 84 20.48 -8.55 -17.68
N PRO A 85 21.67 -8.00 -17.42
CA PRO A 85 21.85 -6.78 -16.61
C PRO A 85 21.10 -5.57 -17.16
#